data_AF-A0A221NH97-F1
#
_entry.id   AF-A0A221NH97-F1
#
_cell.length_a   1.000
_cell.length_b   1.000
_cell.length_c   1.000
_cell.angle_alpha   90.00
_cell.angle_beta   90.00
_cell.angle_gamma   90.00
#
_symmetry.space_group_name_H-M   'P 1'
#
loop_
_entity.id
_entity.type
_entity.pdbx_description
1 polymer ?
#
loop_
_entity_poly.entity_id
_entity_poly.type
_entity_poly.pdbx_seq_one_letter_code
_entity_poly.pdbx_strand_id
1 'polypeptide(L)'
;MPYQGDTTPATSTPAPTATHTVAVIPAVDLFLGTVTITSKAGTGRFGHPQPHLIARALAQAVRPTLWSGASRTLTVTVAAAGKRAGVQQHYTLSRELPA
;
A
#
# COMPACT_ATOMS: atom_id res chain seq x y z
N MET A 1 26.60 -2.95 51.18
CA MET A 1 26.78 -3.28 49.74
C MET A 1 25.75 -2.48 48.95
N PRO A 2 26.11 -1.44 48.18
CA PRO A 2 25.16 -0.74 47.31
C PRO A 2 25.00 -1.49 45.99
N TYR A 3 23.77 -1.72 45.55
CA TYR A 3 23.46 -2.26 44.22
C TYR A 3 23.43 -1.09 43.22
N GLN A 4 24.38 -1.07 42.28
CA GLN A 4 24.34 -0.17 41.12
C GLN A 4 23.21 -0.63 40.20
N GLY A 5 22.20 0.22 40.03
CA GLY A 5 21.20 0.06 38.98
C GLY A 5 21.81 0.48 37.65
N ASP A 6 22.17 -0.48 36.82
CA ASP A 6 22.41 -0.25 35.39
C ASP A 6 21.09 0.15 34.72
N THR A 7 20.82 1.45 34.68
CA THR A 7 19.79 1.99 33.78
C THR A 7 20.44 2.25 32.44
N THR A 8 20.42 1.25 31.56
CA THR A 8 20.85 1.41 30.17
C THR A 8 19.87 2.38 29.47
N PRO A 9 20.35 3.46 28.84
CA PRO A 9 19.46 4.34 28.09
C PRO A 9 18.95 3.61 26.85
N ALA A 10 17.64 3.41 26.76
CA ALA A 10 17.00 2.89 25.56
C ALA A 10 17.22 3.90 24.42
N THR A 11 17.96 3.48 23.40
CA THR A 11 18.15 4.22 22.16
C THR A 11 16.79 4.41 21.47
N SER A 12 16.25 5.62 21.54
CA SER A 12 15.09 6.03 20.75
C SER A 12 15.46 5.94 19.27
N THR A 13 15.05 4.86 18.62
CA THR A 13 15.10 4.75 17.17
C THR A 13 14.17 5.82 16.59
N PRO A 14 14.62 6.69 15.67
CA PRO A 14 13.73 7.64 15.02
C PRO A 14 12.64 6.87 14.27
N ALA A 15 11.37 7.15 14.61
CA ALA A 15 10.24 6.60 13.89
C ALA A 15 10.34 7.03 12.42
N PRO A 16 10.23 6.10 11.44
CA PRO A 16 10.23 6.47 10.04
C PRO A 16 9.06 7.42 9.79
N THR A 17 9.35 8.56 9.16
CA THR A 17 8.37 9.56 8.73
C THR A 17 7.20 8.84 8.07
N ALA A 18 6.03 8.84 8.73
CA ALA A 18 4.88 8.10 8.27
C ALA A 18 4.50 8.61 6.87
N THR A 19 4.80 7.82 5.85
CA THR A 19 4.28 8.08 4.51
C THR A 19 2.76 7.99 4.65
N HIS A 20 2.06 9.12 4.46
CA HIS A 20 0.61 9.20 4.61
C HIS A 20 -0.06 8.22 3.62
N THR A 21 -0.44 7.06 4.15
CA THR A 21 -1.08 6.00 3.36
C THR A 21 -2.54 5.91 3.78
N VAL A 22 -3.45 5.89 2.81
CA VAL A 22 -4.89 5.87 3.06
C VAL A 22 -5.50 4.57 2.55
N ALA A 23 -6.50 4.04 3.26
CA ALA A 23 -7.27 2.91 2.76
C ALA A 23 -8.17 3.36 1.61
N VAL A 24 -8.22 2.57 0.54
CA VAL A 24 -8.93 2.91 -0.69
C VAL A 24 -9.74 1.74 -1.24
N ILE A 25 -10.66 2.06 -2.15
CA ILE A 25 -11.41 1.09 -2.95
C ILE A 25 -10.89 1.22 -4.39
N PRO A 26 -9.97 0.34 -4.82
CA PRO A 26 -9.49 0.32 -6.19
C PRO A 26 -10.45 -0.45 -7.11
N ALA A 27 -10.67 0.06 -8.30
CA ALA A 27 -11.33 -0.64 -9.40
C ALA A 27 -10.37 -0.69 -10.60
N VAL A 28 -10.29 -1.84 -11.25
CA VAL A 28 -9.40 -2.05 -12.41
C VAL A 28 -10.25 -2.19 -13.66
N ASP A 29 -9.99 -1.33 -14.63
CA ASP A 29 -10.50 -1.45 -15.99
C ASP A 29 -9.42 -2.11 -16.85
N LEU A 30 -9.65 -3.37 -17.22
CA LEU A 30 -8.71 -4.14 -18.04
C LEU A 30 -8.73 -3.73 -19.51
N PHE A 31 -9.84 -3.16 -20.01
CA PHE A 31 -9.97 -2.73 -21.39
C PHE A 31 -9.19 -1.42 -21.62
N LEU A 32 -9.32 -0.47 -20.69
CA LEU A 32 -8.63 0.83 -20.76
C LEU A 32 -7.24 0.81 -20.12
N GLY A 33 -6.88 -0.28 -19.43
CA GLY A 33 -5.61 -0.41 -18.72
C GLY A 33 -5.44 0.56 -17.55
N THR A 34 -6.56 0.97 -16.96
CA THR A 34 -6.58 1.98 -15.90
C THR A 34 -7.01 1.40 -14.56
N VAL A 35 -6.50 2.01 -13.50
CA VAL A 35 -6.89 1.77 -12.12
C VAL A 35 -7.54 3.04 -11.59
N THR A 36 -8.79 2.93 -11.19
CA THR A 36 -9.53 3.98 -10.50
C THR A 36 -9.38 3.76 -9.00
N ILE A 37 -8.91 4.78 -8.28
CA ILE A 37 -8.76 4.76 -6.83
C ILE A 37 -9.80 5.68 -6.22
N THR A 38 -10.71 5.12 -5.44
CA THR A 38 -11.70 5.88 -4.67
C THR A 38 -11.29 5.93 -3.20
N SER A 39 -11.24 7.14 -2.63
CA SER A 39 -10.93 7.39 -1.21
C SER A 39 -11.88 8.45 -0.65
N LYS A 40 -11.82 8.71 0.66
CA LYS A 40 -12.56 9.84 1.27
C LYS A 40 -12.15 11.20 0.70
N ALA A 41 -10.92 11.33 0.19
CA ALA A 41 -10.43 12.58 -0.41
C ALA A 41 -10.90 12.76 -1.87
N GLY A 42 -11.57 11.76 -2.45
CA GLY A 42 -12.05 11.77 -3.83
C GLY A 42 -11.55 10.58 -4.65
N THR A 43 -11.81 10.66 -5.94
CA THR A 43 -11.52 9.62 -6.92
C THR A 43 -10.45 10.09 -7.90
N GLY A 44 -9.46 9.24 -8.17
CA GLY A 44 -8.43 9.48 -9.18
C GLY A 44 -8.29 8.29 -10.12
N ARG A 45 -7.91 8.55 -11.37
CA ARG A 45 -7.67 7.52 -12.39
C ARG A 45 -6.21 7.52 -12.80
N PHE A 46 -5.65 6.31 -12.91
CA PHE A 46 -4.24 6.09 -13.10
C PHE A 46 -4.00 4.97 -14.12
N GLY A 47 -2.87 4.99 -14.82
CA GLY A 47 -2.44 3.92 -15.70
C GLY A 47 -1.57 2.90 -14.99
N HIS A 48 -1.57 1.66 -15.48
CA HIS A 48 -0.58 0.65 -15.12
C HIS A 48 -0.28 -0.24 -16.33
N PRO A 49 0.99 -0.55 -16.65
CA PRO A 49 1.33 -1.35 -17.83
C PRO A 49 0.80 -2.80 -17.76
N GLN A 50 0.54 -3.30 -16.55
CA GLN A 50 0.06 -4.66 -16.31
C GLN A 50 -1.15 -4.65 -15.36
N PRO A 51 -2.31 -4.13 -15.77
CA PRO A 51 -3.48 -3.94 -14.91
C PRO A 51 -4.05 -5.29 -14.42
N HIS A 52 -3.89 -6.34 -15.21
CA HIS A 52 -4.32 -7.70 -14.87
C HIS A 52 -3.62 -8.27 -13.62
N LEU A 53 -2.37 -7.88 -13.34
CA LEU A 53 -1.66 -8.29 -12.12
C LEU A 53 -2.31 -7.65 -10.89
N ILE A 54 -2.73 -6.40 -10.99
CA ILE A 54 -3.44 -5.70 -9.92
C ILE A 54 -4.81 -6.36 -9.70
N ALA A 55 -5.57 -6.62 -10.77
CA ALA A 55 -6.86 -7.30 -10.68
C ALA A 55 -6.74 -8.67 -9.98
N ARG A 56 -5.73 -9.46 -10.34
CA ARG A 56 -5.47 -10.77 -9.70
C ARG A 56 -5.11 -10.62 -8.23
N ALA A 57 -4.29 -9.63 -7.88
CA ALA A 57 -3.93 -9.37 -6.48
C ALA A 57 -5.15 -8.93 -5.65
N LEU A 58 -6.00 -8.06 -6.21
CA LEU A 58 -7.23 -7.61 -5.55
C LEU A 58 -8.21 -8.77 -5.30
N ALA A 59 -8.33 -9.70 -6.23
CA ALA A 59 -9.14 -10.92 -6.03
C ALA A 59 -8.65 -11.81 -4.88
N GLN A 60 -7.38 -11.65 -4.45
CA GLN A 60 -6.77 -12.40 -3.36
C GLN A 60 -6.49 -11.52 -2.13
N ALA A 61 -7.01 -10.30 -2.11
CA ALA A 61 -6.73 -9.35 -1.04
C ALA A 61 -7.36 -9.79 0.27
N VAL A 62 -6.56 -9.79 1.34
CA VAL A 62 -6.99 -10.18 2.70
C VAL A 62 -7.04 -8.99 3.67
N ARG A 63 -6.68 -7.80 3.21
CA ARG A 63 -6.74 -6.54 3.96
C ARG A 63 -7.18 -5.40 3.05
N PRO A 64 -7.68 -4.29 3.62
CA PRO A 64 -7.92 -3.07 2.84
C PRO A 64 -6.68 -2.68 2.03
N THR A 65 -6.89 -2.34 0.76
CA THR A 65 -5.82 -1.84 -0.10
C THR A 65 -5.41 -0.45 0.35
N LEU A 66 -4.11 -0.19 0.37
CA LEU A 66 -3.55 1.07 0.82
C LEU A 66 -2.99 1.86 -0.37
N TRP A 67 -3.16 3.17 -0.33
CA TRP A 67 -2.66 4.10 -1.35
C TRP A 67 -1.77 5.15 -0.72
N SER A 68 -0.57 5.32 -1.29
CA SER A 68 0.31 6.45 -1.02
C SER A 68 0.27 7.40 -2.20
N GLY A 69 -0.33 8.58 -2.02
CA GLY A 69 -0.37 9.62 -3.05
C GLY A 69 1.02 10.20 -3.36
N ALA A 70 1.91 10.25 -2.36
CA ALA A 70 3.26 10.78 -2.49
C ALA A 70 4.13 9.91 -3.40
N SER A 71 4.09 8.58 -3.20
CA SER A 71 4.86 7.62 -4.00
C SER A 71 4.09 7.04 -5.19
N ARG A 72 2.81 7.40 -5.33
CA ARG A 72 1.86 6.82 -6.29
C ARG A 72 1.84 5.30 -6.26
N THR A 73 1.89 4.74 -5.06
CA THR A 73 1.99 3.30 -4.86
C THR A 73 0.71 2.75 -4.26
N LEU A 74 0.13 1.75 -4.93
CA LEU A 74 -0.96 0.93 -4.43
C LEU A 74 -0.37 -0.32 -3.78
N THR A 75 -0.64 -0.51 -2.50
CA THR A 75 -0.21 -1.68 -1.73
C THR A 75 -1.39 -2.61 -1.50
N VAL A 76 -1.32 -3.80 -2.09
CA VAL A 76 -2.30 -4.87 -1.94
C VAL A 76 -1.70 -5.94 -1.03
N THR A 77 -2.39 -6.29 0.06
CA THR A 77 -1.97 -7.44 0.89
C THR A 77 -2.72 -8.68 0.45
N VAL A 78 -2.03 -9.65 -0.14
CA VAL A 78 -2.61 -10.88 -0.67
C VAL A 78 -2.45 -12.06 0.28
N ALA A 79 -3.37 -13.01 0.22
CA ALA A 79 -3.24 -14.29 0.91
C ALA A 79 -1.97 -15.03 0.44
N ALA A 80 -1.26 -15.67 1.37
CA ALA A 80 -0.15 -16.55 1.04
C ALA A 80 -0.09 -17.73 2.01
N ALA A 81 0.22 -18.92 1.48
CA ALA A 81 0.35 -20.13 2.28
C ALA A 81 1.39 -19.94 3.39
N GLY A 82 1.05 -20.35 4.61
CA GLY A 82 1.91 -20.21 5.79
C GLY A 82 2.08 -18.78 6.33
N LYS A 83 1.41 -17.77 5.76
CA LYS A 83 1.52 -16.37 6.19
C LYS A 83 0.17 -15.80 6.60
N ARG A 84 -0.14 -15.89 7.91
CA ARG A 84 -1.38 -15.34 8.49
C ARG A 84 -1.55 -13.84 8.21
N ALA A 85 -0.45 -13.09 8.11
CA ALA A 85 -0.47 -11.66 7.81
C ALA A 85 -0.69 -11.33 6.32
N GLY A 86 -0.57 -12.33 5.42
CA GLY A 86 -0.49 -12.13 3.98
C GLY A 86 0.89 -11.67 3.51
N VAL A 87 1.00 -11.32 2.22
CA VAL A 87 2.19 -10.74 1.59
C VAL A 87 1.79 -9.43 0.91
N GLN A 88 2.58 -8.38 1.10
CA GLN A 88 2.36 -7.11 0.42
C GLN A 88 2.91 -7.15 -1.01
N GLN A 89 2.10 -6.70 -1.95
CA GLN A 89 2.45 -6.45 -3.34
C GLN A 89 2.26 -4.96 -3.63
N HIS A 90 3.27 -4.35 -4.24
CA HIS A 90 3.31 -2.90 -4.48
C HIS A 90 3.24 -2.62 -5.98
N TYR A 91 2.37 -1.70 -6.35
CA TYR A 91 2.15 -1.30 -7.74
C TYR A 91 2.29 0.22 -7.87
N THR A 92 3.27 0.67 -8.64
CA THR A 92 3.46 2.09 -8.94
C THR A 92 2.59 2.47 -10.12
N LEU A 93 1.70 3.45 -9.93
CA LEU A 93 0.75 3.87 -10.95
C LEU A 93 1.22 5.15 -11.65
N SER A 94 1.00 5.23 -12.96
CA SER A 94 1.25 6.44 -13.74
C SER A 94 0.01 7.35 -13.72
N ARG A 95 0.22 8.66 -13.78
CA ARG A 95 -0.90 9.60 -14.00
C ARG A 95 -1.41 9.38 -15.42
N GLU A 96 -2.72 9.24 -15.59
CA GLU A 96 -3.32 9.26 -16.93
C GLU A 96 -3.03 10.65 -17.54
N LEU A 97 -2.39 10.69 -18.72
CA LEU A 97 -2.34 11.94 -19.49
C LEU A 97 -3.75 12.24 -19.98
N PRO A 98 -4.26 13.48 -19.88
CA PRO A 98 -5.45 13.84 -20.63
C PRO A 98 -5.16 13.64 -22.13
N ALA A 99 -6.11 13.03 -22.82
CA ALA A 99 -6.11 12.90 -24.28
C ALA A 99 -6.07 14.29 -24.94
#